data_AF-A0A6J6RN74-F1
#
_entry.id   AF-A0A6J6RN74-F1
#
_cell.length_a   1.000
_cell.length_b   1.000
_cell.length_c   1.000
_cell.angle_alpha   90.00
_cell.angle_beta   90.00
_cell.angle_gamma   90.00
#
_symmetry.space_group_name_H-M   'P 1'
#
loop_
_entity.id
_entity.type
_entity.pdbx_description
1 polymer ?
#
loop_
_entity_poly.entity_id
_entity_poly.type
_entity_poly.pdbx_seq_one_letter_code
_entity_poly.pdbx_strand_id
1 'polypeptide(L)' 'MKVAISLIFVAALAIAISRRVRLSPRYERAPRKLTQWGSLDKGIDPTEDPS' A
#
# COMPACT_ATOMS: atom_id res chain seq x y z
N MET A 1 -1.14 -0.66 -38.79
CA MET A 1 -1.25 -1.93 -38.03
C MET A 1 -0.12 -2.14 -37.03
N LYS A 2 1.16 -2.03 -37.44
CA LYS A 2 2.34 -2.21 -36.55
C LYS A 2 2.31 -1.33 -35.28
N VAL A 3 2.00 -0.04 -35.45
CA VAL A 3 1.93 0.94 -34.33
C VAL A 3 0.78 0.64 -33.36
N ALA A 4 -0.35 0.14 -33.86
CA ALA A 4 -1.48 -0.23 -33.01
C ALA A 4 -1.15 -1.45 -32.15
N ILE A 5 -0.48 -2.45 -32.74
CA ILE A 5 -0.03 -3.65 -32.02
C ILE A 5 1.00 -3.28 -30.94
N SER A 6 1.96 -2.41 -31.25
CA SER A 6 2.93 -1.96 -30.25
C SER A 6 2.28 -1.17 -29.11
N LEU A 7 1.28 -0.32 -29.41
CA LEU A 7 0.53 0.41 -28.39
C LEU A 7 -0.23 -0.54 -27.45
N ILE A 8 -0.88 -1.56 -28.00
CA ILE A 8 -1.60 -2.57 -27.21
C ILE A 8 -0.62 -3.31 -26.30
N PHE A 9 0.56 -3.68 -26.81
CA PHE A 9 1.57 -4.38 -26.03
C PHE A 9 2.10 -3.53 -24.87
N VAL A 10 2.44 -2.27 -25.13
CA VAL A 10 2.91 -1.34 -24.10
C VAL A 10 1.83 -1.09 -23.04
N ALA A 11 0.58 -0.88 -23.46
CA ALA A 11 -0.54 -0.70 -22.54
C ALA A 11 -0.79 -1.93 -21.67
N ALA A 12 -0.78 -3.13 -22.27
CA ALA A 12 -0.94 -4.39 -21.55
C ALA A 12 0.18 -4.59 -20.52
N LEU A 13 1.43 -4.31 -20.90
CA LEU A 13 2.58 -4.41 -20.01
C LEU A 13 2.50 -3.42 -18.84
N ALA A 14 2.15 -2.16 -19.13
CA ALA A 14 1.98 -1.14 -18.10
C ALA A 14 0.89 -1.52 -17.08
N ILE A 15 -0.25 -2.04 -17.56
CA ILE A 15 -1.35 -2.51 -16.70
C ILE A 15 -0.93 -3.75 -15.88
N ALA A 16 -0.19 -4.68 -16.47
CA ALA A 16 0.28 -5.87 -15.78
C ALA A 16 1.24 -5.50 -14.63
N ILE A 17 2.16 -4.57 -14.88
CA ILE A 17 3.10 -4.07 -13.87
C ILE A 17 2.35 -3.30 -12.78
N SER A 18 1.43 -2.38 -13.13
CA SER A 18 0.68 -1.61 -12.14
C SER A 18 -0.16 -2.50 -11.21
N ARG A 19 -0.74 -3.59 -11.75
CA ARG A 19 -1.46 -4.59 -10.94
C ARG A 19 -0.54 -5.39 -10.02
N ARG A 20 0.69 -5.70 -10.44
CA ARG A 20 1.70 -6.42 -9.64
C ARG A 20 2.32 -5.53 -8.57
N VAL A 21 2.46 -4.23 -8.84
CA VAL A 21 3.04 -3.22 -7.95
C VAL A 21 1.99 -2.60 -7.01
N ARG A 22 0.74 -3.07 -7.03
CA ARG A 22 -0.16 -2.88 -5.88
C ARG A 22 0.57 -3.45 -4.66
N LEU A 23 1.17 -2.55 -3.88
CA LEU A 23 1.80 -2.87 -2.61
C LEU A 23 0.80 -3.73 -1.87
N SER A 24 1.25 -4.91 -1.45
CA SER A 24 0.40 -5.84 -0.71
C SER A 24 -0.31 -5.04 0.38
N PRO A 25 -1.60 -5.31 0.69
CA PRO A 25 -2.30 -4.65 1.80
C PRO A 25 -1.52 -4.76 3.13
N ARG A 26 -0.52 -5.64 3.20
CA ARG A 26 0.50 -5.68 4.26
C ARG A 26 1.20 -4.35 4.52
N TYR A 27 1.46 -3.53 3.51
CA TYR A 27 2.14 -2.23 3.63
C TYR A 27 1.18 -1.06 3.81
N GLU A 28 -0.06 -1.18 3.33
CA GLU A 28 -1.13 -0.19 3.58
C GLU A 28 -1.79 -0.38 4.95
N ARG A 29 -1.42 -1.43 5.70
CA ARG A 29 -1.88 -1.61 7.08
C ARG A 29 -1.26 -0.52 7.95
N ALA A 30 -2.06 0.47 8.28
CA ALA A 30 -1.96 1.07 9.61
C ALA A 30 -1.92 -0.10 10.62
N PRO A 31 -0.95 -0.12 11.54
CA PRO A 31 -0.79 -1.25 12.43
C PRO A 31 -2.09 -1.46 13.22
N ARG A 32 -2.59 -2.70 13.26
CA ARG A 32 -3.89 -3.04 13.89
C ARG A 32 -3.94 -2.65 15.38
N LYS A 33 -2.78 -2.58 16.03
CA LYS A 33 -2.57 -1.94 17.32
C LYS A 33 -1.65 -0.75 17.10
N LEU A 34 -1.96 0.41 17.68
CA LEU A 34 -1.01 1.52 17.68
C LEU A 34 0.25 1.08 18.43
N THR A 35 1.41 1.45 17.91
CA THR A 35 2.65 1.37 18.68
C THR A 35 2.60 2.43 19.77
N GLN A 36 3.34 2.24 20.86
CA GLN A 36 3.45 3.24 21.94
C GLN A 36 3.86 4.63 21.41
N TRP A 37 4.68 4.67 20.37
CA TRP A 37 5.05 5.93 19.72
C TRP A 37 3.93 6.51 18.86
N GLY A 38 3.20 5.67 18.12
CA GLY A 38 2.06 6.12 17.33
C GLY A 38 0.86 6.57 18.18
N SER A 39 0.72 6.06 19.41
CA SER A 39 -0.33 6.51 20.33
C SER A 39 -0.06 7.93 20.81
N LEU A 40 1.20 8.27 21.09
CA LEU A 40 1.63 9.62 21.46
C LEU A 40 1.33 10.64 20.35
N ASP A 41 1.59 10.29 19.09
CA ASP A 41 1.24 11.14 17.93
C ASP A 41 -0.27 11.40 17.81
N LYS A 42 -1.10 10.55 18.42
CA LYS A 42 -2.56 10.68 18.47
C LYS A 42 -3.09 11.24 19.79
N GLY A 43 -2.21 11.64 20.71
CA GLY A 43 -2.59 12.15 22.03
C GLY A 43 -3.18 11.07 22.95
N ILE A 44 -2.93 9.80 22.67
CA ILE A 44 -3.35 8.66 23.48
C ILE A 44 -2.18 8.32 24.41
N ASP A 45 -2.44 8.26 25.71
CA ASP A 45 -1.43 7.83 26.69
C ASP A 45 -1.12 6.33 26.51
N PRO A 46 0.11 5.95 26.11
CA PRO A 46 0.50 4.55 25.91
C PRO A 46 0.50 3.71 27.20
N THR A 47 0.37 4.33 28.37
CA THR A 47 0.33 3.62 29.66
C THR A 47 -1.07 3.14 30.05
N GLU A 48 -2.11 3.55 29.34
CA GLU A 48 -3.49 3.12 29.58
C GLU A 48 -3.91 1.87 28.79
N ASP A 49 -3.06 1.34 27.89
CA ASP A 49 -3.39 0.15 27.08
C ASP A 49 -3.12 -1.15 27.87
N PRO A 50 -4.15 -1.92 28.28
CA PRO A 50 -3.97 -3.16 29.02
C PRO A 50 -3.56 -4.27 28.04
N SER A 51 -2.44 -4.91 28.37
CA SER A 51 -1.88 -6.12 27.75
C SER A 51 -2.91 -7.18 27.37
#